data_AF-A0A2G6RD85-F1
#
_entry.id   AF-A0A2G6RD85-F1
#
_cell.length_a   1.000
_cell.length_b   1.000
_cell.length_c   1.000
_cell.angle_alpha   90.00
_cell.angle_beta   90.00
_cell.angle_gamma   90.00
#
_symmetry.space_group_name_H-M   'P 1'
#
loop_
_entity.id
_entity.type
_entity.pdbx_description
1 polymer ?
#
loop_
_entity_poly.entity_id
_entity_poly.type
_entity_poly.pdbx_seq_one_letter_code
_entity_poly.pdbx_strand_id
1 'polypeptide(L)' 'MKNKVTLANKNEFYPPIPTKGTKRRRTNIFIQILKFFMLNFKIMKIVVKGHS' A
#
# COMPACT_ATOMS: atom_id res chain seq x y z
N MET A 1 -14.56 17.29 -20.23
CA MET A 1 -14.17 17.40 -18.81
C MET A 1 -12.65 17.55 -18.71
N LYS A 2 -12.14 18.72 -18.30
CA LYS A 2 -10.70 18.92 -18.01
C LYS A 2 -10.36 18.13 -16.74
N ASN A 3 -9.43 17.16 -16.83
CA ASN A 3 -9.00 16.35 -15.70
C ASN A 3 -8.36 17.23 -14.60
N LYS A 4 -9.10 17.47 -13.51
CA LYS A 4 -8.67 18.26 -12.33
C LYS A 4 -7.60 17.57 -11.47
N VAL A 5 -6.74 16.74 -12.06
CA VAL A 5 -5.66 16.02 -11.34
C VAL A 5 -4.31 16.74 -11.48
N THR A 6 -4.17 17.63 -12.46
CA THR A 6 -2.89 18.31 -12.76
C THR A 6 -2.60 19.55 -11.90
N LEU A 7 -3.52 19.91 -10.99
CA LEU A 7 -3.39 21.09 -10.12
C LEU A 7 -3.09 20.72 -8.66
N ALA A 8 -2.51 19.55 -8.40
CA ALA A 8 -1.98 19.22 -7.08
C ALA A 8 -0.64 19.96 -6.89
N ASN A 9 -0.74 21.16 -6.33
CA ASN A 9 0.25 21.89 -5.54
C ASN A 9 1.73 21.66 -5.91
N LYS A 10 2.28 22.53 -6.76
CA LYS A 10 3.73 22.56 -7.06
C LYS A 10 4.61 22.98 -5.86
N ASN A 11 4.00 23.50 -4.79
CA ASN A 11 4.68 24.09 -3.63
C ASN A 11 4.55 23.27 -2.35
N GLU A 12 3.83 22.15 -2.39
CA GLU A 12 3.59 21.29 -1.21
C GLU A 12 4.25 19.95 -1.51
N PHE A 13 5.07 19.43 -0.58
CA PHE A 13 5.72 18.13 -0.73
C PHE A 13 4.64 17.02 -0.64
N TYR A 14 3.83 16.90 -1.69
CA TYR A 14 2.88 15.81 -1.82
C TYR A 14 3.62 14.58 -2.32
N PRO A 15 3.40 13.41 -1.72
CA PRO A 15 3.98 12.18 -2.23
C PRO A 15 3.58 12.02 -3.70
N PRO A 16 4.51 11.56 -4.55
CA PRO A 16 4.25 11.42 -5.97
C PRO A 16 3.01 10.53 -6.17
N ILE A 17 2.08 11.01 -7.00
CA ILE A 17 0.87 10.27 -7.35
C ILE A 17 1.30 8.87 -7.81
N PRO A 18 0.74 7.79 -7.25
CA PRO A 18 1.20 6.44 -7.54
C PRO A 18 1.15 6.18 -9.04
N THR A 19 2.25 5.65 -9.57
CA THR A 19 2.30 5.23 -10.98
C THR A 19 1.25 4.16 -11.26
N LYS A 20 0.84 4.02 -12.53
CA LYS A 20 -0.15 3.01 -12.95
C LYS A 20 0.22 1.59 -12.49
N GLY A 21 1.52 1.27 -12.47
CA GLY A 21 2.04 0.00 -11.96
C GLY A 21 1.85 -0.17 -10.45
N THR A 22 2.17 0.87 -9.66
CA THR A 22 1.94 0.88 -8.21
C THR A 22 0.46 0.74 -7.88
N LYS A 23 -0.42 1.42 -8.63
CA LYS A 23 -1.88 1.29 -8.47
C LYS A 23 -2.35 -0.14 -8.77
N ARG A 24 -1.90 -0.75 -9.88
CA ARG A 24 -2.28 -2.11 -10.27
C ARG A 24 -1.85 -3.16 -9.24
N ARG A 25 -0.65 -3.02 -8.66
CA ARG A 25 -0.19 -3.89 -7.57
C ARG A 25 -1.01 -3.71 -6.29
N ARG A 26 -1.44 -2.48 -5.98
CA ARG A 26 -2.28 -2.19 -4.81
C ARG A 26 -3.70 -2.73 -4.96
N THR A 27 -4.27 -2.72 -6.16
CA THR A 27 -5.66 -3.18 -6.40
C THR A 27 -5.77 -4.68 -6.70
N ASN A 28 -4.66 -5.40 -6.87
CA ASN A 28 -4.70 -6.82 -7.19
C ASN A 28 -5.08 -7.66 -5.96
N ILE A 29 -6.25 -8.30 -6.02
CA ILE A 29 -6.81 -9.10 -4.92
C ILE A 29 -5.91 -10.29 -4.52
N PHE A 30 -5.23 -10.94 -5.48
CA PHE A 30 -4.32 -12.04 -5.18
C PHE A 30 -3.12 -11.57 -4.34
N ILE A 31 -2.59 -10.38 -4.65
CA ILE A 31 -1.49 -9.77 -3.90
C ILE A 31 -1.97 -9.33 -2.52
N GLN A 32 -3.20 -8.82 -2.40
CA GLN A 32 -3.78 -8.42 -1.12
C GLN A 32 -3.96 -9.62 -0.17
N ILE A 33 -4.50 -10.73 -0.67
CA ILE A 33 -4.69 -11.97 0.11
C ILE A 33 -3.33 -12.51 0.59
N LEU A 34 -2.33 -12.59 -0.29
CA LEU A 34 -1.01 -13.07 0.09
C LEU A 34 -0.36 -12.16 1.17
N LYS A 35 -0.49 -10.84 1.02
CA LYS A 35 -0.03 -9.88 2.05
C LYS A 35 -0.78 -10.01 3.37
N PHE A 36 -2.07 -10.30 3.34
CA PHE A 36 -2.87 -10.53 4.54
C PHE A 36 -2.31 -11.71 5.33
N PHE A 37 -2.08 -12.87 4.69
CA PHE A 37 -1.50 -14.02 5.39
C PHE A 37 -0.08 -13.76 5.90
N MET A 38 0.79 -13.13 5.09
CA MET A 38 2.16 -12.81 5.52
C MET A 38 2.18 -11.89 6.74
N LEU A 39 1.30 -10.88 6.78
CA LEU A 39 1.21 -9.95 7.90
C LEU A 39 0.75 -10.66 9.17
N ASN A 40 -0.35 -11.42 9.08
CA ASN A 40 -0.89 -12.17 10.22
C ASN A 40 0.12 -13.19 10.75
N PHE A 41 0.81 -13.92 9.87
CA PHE A 41 1.86 -14.86 10.27
C PHE A 41 3.02 -14.16 11.00
N LYS A 42 3.44 -12.98 10.52
CA LYS A 42 4.52 -12.22 11.15
C LYS A 42 4.12 -11.69 12.53
N ILE A 43 2.86 -11.25 12.68
CA ILE A 43 2.29 -10.84 13.97
C ILE A 43 2.29 -12.04 14.93
N MET A 44 1.77 -13.19 14.49
CA MET A 44 1.75 -14.42 15.29
C MET A 44 3.16 -14.83 15.73
N LYS A 45 4.14 -14.75 14.83
CA LYS A 45 5.55 -15.01 15.14
C LYS A 45 6.08 -14.06 16.21
N ILE A 46 5.76 -12.77 16.17
CA ILE A 46 6.18 -11.79 17.18
C ILE A 46 5.52 -12.12 18.53
N VAL A 47 4.22 -12.40 18.54
CA VAL A 47 3.46 -12.74 19.75
C VAL A 47 4.04 -13.99 20.42
N VAL A 48 4.22 -15.09 19.66
CA VAL A 48 4.78 -16.34 20.20
C VAL A 48 6.20 -16.13 20.74
N LYS A 49 7.03 -15.34 20.05
CA LYS A 49 8.40 -15.03 20.51
C LYS A 49 8.46 -14.09 21.72
N GLY A 50 7.41 -13.31 21.96
CA GLY A 50 7.32 -12.40 23.11
C GLY A 50 6.77 -13.06 24.37
N HIS A 51 6.12 -14.22 24.24
CA HIS A 51 5.55 -14.99 25.35
C HIS A 51 6.38 -16.23 25.74
N SER A 52 7.56 -16.41 25.13
CA SER A 52 8.52 -17.47 25.43
C SER A 52 9.84 -16.88 25.90
#